data_AF-A0A7M3X0S0-F1
#
_entry.id   AF-A0A7M3X0S0-F1
#
_cell.length_a   1.000
_cell.length_b   1.000
_cell.length_c   1.000
_cell.angle_alpha   90.00
_cell.angle_beta   90.00
_cell.angle_gamma   90.00
#
_symmetry.space_group_name_H-M   'P 1'
#
loop_
_entity.id
_entity.type
_entity.pdbx_description
1 polymer ?
#
loop_
_entity_poly.entity_id
_entity_poly.type
_entity_poly.pdbx_seq_one_letter_code
_entity_poly.pdbx_strand_id
1 'polypeptide(L)'
;PQRINGVQPVSASINTEAGMDGSTRELTSDEVHGIVEDFAQAAARCELAGFDGVELHGAHSYLICQFLGKKTNRRNDKWGGSYDARKRFLWAIIDAVRAVTSPDFLVFVRISPLIEKMGIELEDSLRLAQDLATVDVDGLHISCWDVFQSVDDDDERLMTKRFADALPDGFPLISTGAVWSAHDAQFVLDEGADLVGVARVAIGHFDWANRVSDSAYNPQRQPFSAQHLATQGLSPVFIDYMRRWKNFVV
;
A
#
# COMPACT_ATOMS: atom_id res chain seq x y z
N PRO A 1 5.42 14.19 -14.50
CA PRO A 1 5.07 15.22 -13.49
C PRO A 1 5.56 16.62 -13.89
N GLN A 2 6.87 16.79 -14.15
CA GLN A 2 7.43 18.08 -14.52
C GLN A 2 6.79 18.68 -15.79
N ARG A 3 6.49 17.86 -16.81
CA ARG A 3 5.72 18.30 -17.99
C ARG A 3 4.30 18.79 -17.69
N ILE A 4 3.71 18.35 -16.58
CA ILE A 4 2.31 18.64 -16.21
C ILE A 4 2.22 19.90 -15.36
N ASN A 5 3.09 20.04 -14.34
CA ASN A 5 3.00 21.10 -13.35
C ASN A 5 4.28 21.94 -13.18
N GLY A 6 5.33 21.66 -13.95
CA GLY A 6 6.61 22.37 -13.85
C GLY A 6 7.47 21.99 -12.64
N VAL A 7 7.00 21.12 -11.74
CA VAL A 7 7.70 20.76 -10.51
C VAL A 7 8.56 19.51 -10.74
N GLN A 8 9.84 19.61 -10.42
CA GLN A 8 10.72 18.45 -10.43
C GLN A 8 10.31 17.48 -9.30
N PRO A 9 10.12 16.18 -9.59
CA PRO A 9 9.82 15.19 -8.55
C PRO A 9 10.93 15.10 -7.51
N VAL A 10 10.55 14.79 -6.27
CA VAL A 10 11.48 14.61 -5.14
C VAL A 10 11.45 13.17 -4.64
N SER A 11 12.54 12.73 -4.00
CA SER A 11 12.70 11.38 -3.45
C SER A 11 13.80 11.36 -2.39
N ALA A 12 13.98 10.22 -1.72
CA ALA A 12 15.10 9.97 -0.80
C ALA A 12 16.48 10.23 -1.42
N SER A 13 16.67 9.93 -2.71
CA SER A 13 17.87 10.24 -3.51
C SER A 13 17.49 10.53 -4.97
N ILE A 14 18.47 10.83 -5.83
CA ILE A 14 18.26 11.01 -7.28
C ILE A 14 17.93 9.68 -7.94
N ASN A 15 16.68 9.44 -8.32
CA ASN A 15 16.19 8.20 -8.91
C ASN A 15 15.64 8.43 -10.32
N THR A 16 15.65 7.37 -11.13
CA THR A 16 15.07 7.33 -12.47
C THR A 16 14.24 6.06 -12.63
N GLU A 17 13.13 6.17 -13.36
CA GLU A 17 12.30 5.01 -13.73
C GLU A 17 11.91 5.09 -15.20
N ALA A 18 11.62 3.93 -15.81
CA ALA A 18 11.13 3.86 -17.17
C ALA A 18 9.81 4.65 -17.31
N GLY A 19 9.74 5.54 -18.31
CA GLY A 19 8.59 6.42 -18.52
C GLY A 19 8.59 7.70 -17.69
N MET A 20 9.59 7.90 -16.81
CA MET A 20 9.79 9.15 -16.11
C MET A 20 10.45 10.18 -17.03
N ASP A 21 9.92 11.41 -17.05
CA ASP A 21 10.56 12.53 -17.74
C ASP A 21 11.58 13.19 -16.81
N GLY A 22 12.83 12.76 -16.91
CA GLY A 22 13.94 13.22 -16.07
C GLY A 22 14.17 12.34 -14.84
N SER A 23 14.81 12.92 -13.83
CA SER A 23 15.14 12.28 -12.55
C SER A 23 14.49 13.02 -11.39
N THR A 24 14.35 12.31 -10.26
CA THR A 24 14.00 12.97 -9.00
C THR A 24 15.18 13.79 -8.48
N ARG A 25 14.88 14.79 -7.66
CA ARG A 25 15.85 15.46 -6.79
C ARG A 25 15.87 14.80 -5.41
N GLU A 26 17.05 14.73 -4.81
CA GLU A 26 17.19 14.34 -3.41
C GLU A 26 16.61 15.41 -2.48
N LEU A 27 15.79 14.99 -1.51
CA LEU A 27 15.24 15.86 -0.47
C LEU A 27 16.33 16.35 0.49
N THR A 28 16.31 17.61 0.90
CA THR A 28 17.10 18.07 2.05
C THR A 28 16.48 17.57 3.35
N SER A 29 17.24 17.54 4.45
CA SER A 29 16.67 17.12 5.74
C SER A 29 15.50 18.00 6.19
N ASP A 30 15.53 19.30 5.87
CA ASP A 30 14.44 20.23 6.21
C ASP A 30 13.20 19.94 5.37
N GLU A 31 13.36 19.59 4.09
CA GLU A 31 12.25 19.15 3.24
C GLU A 31 11.65 17.82 3.72
N VAL A 32 12.48 16.89 4.21
CA VAL A 32 11.98 15.65 4.83
C VAL A 32 11.11 15.97 6.04
N HIS A 33 11.55 16.89 6.91
CA HIS A 33 10.75 17.35 8.04
C HIS A 33 9.46 18.06 7.62
N GLY A 34 9.51 18.89 6.57
CA GLY A 34 8.31 19.52 6.01
C GLY A 34 7.30 18.50 5.50
N ILE A 35 7.76 17.45 4.81
CA ILE A 35 6.86 16.39 4.32
C ILE A 35 6.26 15.58 5.48
N VAL A 36 7.01 15.31 6.54
CA VAL A 36 6.49 14.68 7.77
C VAL A 36 5.32 15.50 8.32
N GLU A 37 5.50 16.82 8.41
CA GLU A 37 4.43 17.74 8.85
C GLU A 37 3.24 17.72 7.87
N ASP A 38 3.49 17.69 6.56
CA ASP A 38 2.42 17.61 5.56
C ASP A 38 1.55 16.35 5.72
N PHE A 39 2.15 15.20 6.06
CA PHE A 39 1.42 13.97 6.39
C PHE A 39 0.57 14.14 7.66
N ALA A 40 1.13 14.69 8.73
CA ALA A 40 0.41 14.94 9.97
C ALA A 40 -0.80 15.87 9.74
N GLN A 41 -0.57 16.98 9.05
CA GLN A 41 -1.64 17.92 8.70
C GLN A 41 -2.69 17.30 7.77
N ALA A 42 -2.31 16.36 6.89
CA ALA A 42 -3.27 15.61 6.08
C ALA A 42 -4.14 14.68 6.94
N ALA A 43 -3.55 13.96 7.89
CA ALA A 43 -4.28 13.11 8.82
C ALA A 43 -5.25 13.91 9.70
N ALA A 44 -4.81 15.05 10.25
CA ALA A 44 -5.67 15.95 11.01
C ALA A 44 -6.87 16.46 10.18
N ARG A 45 -6.67 16.73 8.88
CA ARG A 45 -7.77 17.09 7.97
C ARG A 45 -8.72 15.91 7.72
N CYS A 46 -8.21 14.69 7.62
CA CYS A 46 -9.04 13.49 7.50
C CYS A 46 -9.91 13.30 8.75
N GLU A 47 -9.33 13.41 9.94
CA GLU A 47 -10.09 13.31 11.19
C GLU A 47 -11.15 14.42 11.29
N LEU A 48 -10.79 15.66 11.00
CA LEU A 48 -11.74 16.78 11.00
C LEU A 48 -12.88 16.59 10.00
N ALA A 49 -12.62 15.89 8.89
CA ALA A 49 -13.63 15.55 7.89
C ALA A 49 -14.51 14.34 8.30
N GLY A 50 -14.23 13.70 9.44
CA GLY A 50 -15.00 12.58 9.97
C GLY A 50 -14.58 11.21 9.44
N PHE A 51 -13.36 11.06 8.91
CA PHE A 51 -12.80 9.73 8.65
C PHE A 51 -12.41 9.05 9.97
N ASP A 52 -12.53 7.73 10.02
CA ASP A 52 -12.11 6.94 11.20
C ASP A 52 -10.59 6.76 11.30
N GLY A 53 -9.84 7.06 10.24
CA GLY A 53 -8.40 6.87 10.20
C GLY A 53 -7.74 7.18 8.86
N VAL A 54 -6.44 6.87 8.79
CA VAL A 54 -5.60 6.96 7.58
C VAL A 54 -4.78 5.69 7.36
N GLU A 55 -4.43 5.45 6.10
CA GLU A 55 -3.43 4.44 5.71
C GLU A 55 -2.21 5.13 5.11
N LEU A 56 -1.05 5.00 5.76
CA LEU A 56 0.23 5.52 5.31
C LEU A 56 0.78 4.67 4.15
N HIS A 57 0.83 5.26 2.96
CA HIS A 57 1.17 4.51 1.75
C HIS A 57 2.69 4.34 1.52
N GLY A 58 3.24 3.26 2.08
CA GLY A 58 4.62 2.78 1.90
C GLY A 58 4.82 1.70 0.83
N ALA A 59 3.94 1.62 -0.17
CA ALA A 59 3.95 0.60 -1.22
C ALA A 59 4.18 1.19 -2.62
N HIS A 60 4.28 0.32 -3.63
CA HIS A 60 4.25 0.64 -5.07
C HIS A 60 5.23 1.70 -5.55
N SER A 61 6.41 1.80 -4.94
CA SER A 61 7.46 2.76 -5.32
C SER A 61 7.14 4.23 -4.98
N TYR A 62 6.12 4.51 -4.14
CA TYR A 62 5.87 5.85 -3.62
C TYR A 62 6.90 6.26 -2.55
N LEU A 63 6.82 7.50 -2.08
CA LEU A 63 7.89 8.16 -1.33
C LEU A 63 8.36 7.38 -0.10
N ILE A 64 7.46 6.90 0.75
CA ILE A 64 7.83 6.08 1.93
C ILE A 64 8.56 4.81 1.47
N CYS A 65 8.06 4.13 0.44
CA CYS A 65 8.70 2.95 -0.16
C CYS A 65 10.11 3.27 -0.71
N GLN A 66 10.31 4.47 -1.27
CA GLN A 66 11.61 4.94 -1.76
C GLN A 66 12.61 5.17 -0.62
N PHE A 67 12.16 5.69 0.53
CA PHE A 67 13.01 5.79 1.73
C PHE A 67 13.36 4.41 2.28
N LEU A 68 12.42 3.47 2.26
CA LEU A 68 12.64 2.10 2.71
C LEU A 68 13.58 1.30 1.80
N GLY A 69 13.74 1.61 0.51
CA GLY A 69 14.49 0.78 -0.44
C GLY A 69 16.00 1.01 -0.45
N LYS A 70 16.81 -0.07 -0.40
CA LYS A 70 18.30 0.01 -0.46
C LYS A 70 18.80 0.68 -1.75
N LYS A 71 18.12 0.45 -2.87
CA LYS A 71 18.51 0.96 -4.19
C LYS A 71 17.96 2.35 -4.48
N THR A 72 16.95 2.83 -3.73
CA THR A 72 16.33 4.15 -3.96
C THR A 72 16.64 5.18 -2.90
N ASN A 73 17.11 4.75 -1.73
CA ASN A 73 17.66 5.60 -0.68
C ASN A 73 19.15 5.32 -0.50
N ARG A 74 19.98 6.16 -1.13
CA ARG A 74 21.45 6.07 -1.07
C ARG A 74 22.04 7.21 -0.24
N ARG A 75 21.24 7.80 0.64
CA ARG A 75 21.65 8.88 1.54
C ARG A 75 22.69 8.36 2.53
N ASN A 76 23.55 9.26 3.00
CA ASN A 76 24.54 9.02 4.04
C ASN A 76 24.25 9.81 5.34
N ASP A 77 23.03 10.36 5.46
CA ASP A 77 22.57 11.07 6.63
C ASP A 77 21.63 10.20 7.49
N LYS A 78 20.98 10.80 8.49
CA LYS A 78 20.09 10.09 9.43
C LYS A 78 18.88 9.40 8.77
N TRP A 79 18.58 9.71 7.51
CA TRP A 79 17.41 9.22 6.79
C TRP A 79 17.73 8.07 5.82
N GLY A 80 18.98 7.61 5.71
CA GLY A 80 19.33 6.50 4.82
C GLY A 80 20.61 5.77 5.16
N GLY A 81 20.99 4.84 4.29
CA GLY A 81 22.10 3.91 4.53
C GLY A 81 21.65 2.67 5.30
N SER A 82 21.69 2.69 6.63
CA SER A 82 21.31 1.53 7.44
C SER A 82 19.80 1.24 7.35
N TYR A 83 19.40 0.02 7.72
CA TYR A 83 18.00 -0.35 7.88
C TYR A 83 17.24 0.63 8.80
N ASP A 84 17.81 0.93 9.97
CA ASP A 84 17.19 1.83 10.96
C ASP A 84 17.07 3.27 10.46
N ALA A 85 18.04 3.75 9.68
CA ALA A 85 17.99 5.08 9.09
C ALA A 85 16.93 5.16 7.97
N ARG A 86 16.79 4.11 7.15
CA ARG A 86 15.79 4.04 6.06
C ARG A 86 14.34 4.06 6.57
N LYS A 87 14.05 3.35 7.67
CA LYS A 87 12.71 3.36 8.28
C LYS A 87 12.38 4.63 9.07
N ARG A 88 13.39 5.43 9.44
CA ARG A 88 13.22 6.66 10.24
C ARG A 88 12.20 7.63 9.65
N PHE A 89 12.12 7.73 8.33
CA PHE A 89 11.14 8.61 7.67
C PHE A 89 9.70 8.18 7.96
N LEU A 90 9.40 6.87 7.85
CA LEU A 90 8.10 6.33 8.19
C LEU A 90 7.78 6.52 9.68
N TRP A 91 8.76 6.31 10.56
CA TRP A 91 8.58 6.51 12.01
C TRP A 91 8.25 7.95 12.33
N ALA A 92 8.98 8.90 11.74
CA ALA A 92 8.71 10.33 11.93
C ALA A 92 7.29 10.71 11.46
N ILE A 93 6.79 10.10 10.38
CA ILE A 93 5.42 10.30 9.92
C ILE A 93 4.42 9.74 10.93
N ILE A 94 4.61 8.50 11.40
CA ILE A 94 3.73 7.86 12.39
C ILE A 94 3.65 8.72 13.65
N ASP A 95 4.80 9.12 14.21
CA ASP A 95 4.88 9.95 15.41
C ASP A 95 4.16 11.29 15.21
N ALA A 96 4.37 11.95 14.06
CA ALA A 96 3.76 13.25 13.78
C ALA A 96 2.25 13.16 13.56
N VAL A 97 1.77 12.10 12.90
CA VAL A 97 0.33 11.82 12.74
C VAL A 97 -0.32 11.59 14.10
N ARG A 98 0.25 10.70 14.93
CA ARG A 98 -0.27 10.42 16.27
C ARG A 98 -0.26 11.63 17.19
N ALA A 99 0.70 12.55 17.02
CA ALA A 99 0.76 13.77 17.80
C ALA A 99 -0.38 14.76 17.52
N VAL A 100 -1.05 14.66 16.37
CA VAL A 100 -2.09 15.62 15.95
C VAL A 100 -3.49 15.01 15.84
N THR A 101 -3.61 13.68 15.90
CA THR A 101 -4.90 12.98 15.83
C THR A 101 -5.35 12.46 17.20
N SER A 102 -6.65 12.18 17.36
CA SER A 102 -7.14 11.56 18.61
C SER A 102 -6.63 10.12 18.78
N PRO A 103 -6.65 9.57 20.00
CA PRO A 103 -6.25 8.18 20.27
C PRO A 103 -7.10 7.13 19.54
N ASP A 104 -8.36 7.45 19.22
CA ASP A 104 -9.28 6.52 18.53
C ASP A 104 -9.16 6.60 17.00
N PHE A 105 -8.37 7.54 16.47
CA PHE A 105 -8.16 7.71 15.04
C PHE A 105 -7.18 6.66 14.51
N LEU A 106 -7.64 5.78 13.61
CA LEU A 106 -6.86 4.64 13.15
C LEU A 106 -5.69 5.05 12.24
N VAL A 107 -4.52 4.42 12.42
CA VAL A 107 -3.33 4.61 11.59
C VAL A 107 -2.82 3.26 11.12
N PHE A 108 -3.06 2.94 9.86
CA PHE A 108 -2.52 1.75 9.20
C PHE A 108 -1.28 2.10 8.38
N VAL A 109 -0.40 1.11 8.17
CA VAL A 109 0.73 1.23 7.24
C VAL A 109 0.58 0.22 6.12
N ARG A 110 0.68 0.67 4.87
CA ARG A 110 0.66 -0.22 3.70
C ARG A 110 2.03 -0.36 3.07
N ILE A 111 2.54 -1.58 2.92
CA ILE A 111 3.86 -1.85 2.33
C ILE A 111 3.78 -2.80 1.13
N SER A 112 4.79 -2.73 0.27
CA SER A 112 5.05 -3.76 -0.73
C SER A 112 6.09 -4.73 -0.16
N PRO A 113 5.77 -6.02 0.00
CA PRO A 113 6.67 -6.98 0.63
C PRO A 113 8.01 -7.20 -0.08
N LEU A 114 8.03 -7.03 -1.40
CA LEU A 114 9.21 -7.29 -2.23
C LEU A 114 9.18 -6.39 -3.47
N ILE A 115 10.25 -5.62 -3.68
CA ILE A 115 10.47 -4.86 -4.91
C ILE A 115 11.97 -4.83 -5.20
N GLU A 116 12.44 -5.80 -5.98
CA GLU A 116 13.86 -5.98 -6.31
C GLU A 116 14.51 -4.73 -6.91
N LYS A 117 13.81 -4.03 -7.83
CA LYS A 117 14.31 -2.80 -8.47
C LYS A 117 14.57 -1.67 -7.46
N MET A 118 13.88 -1.69 -6.32
CA MET A 118 14.02 -0.69 -5.25
C MET A 118 14.98 -1.14 -4.14
N GLY A 119 15.39 -2.41 -4.13
CA GLY A 119 16.09 -3.01 -3.01
C GLY A 119 15.20 -3.11 -1.76
N ILE A 120 13.90 -3.37 -1.97
CA ILE A 120 13.00 -3.85 -0.93
C ILE A 120 13.07 -5.36 -0.98
N GLU A 121 13.61 -5.95 0.07
CA GLU A 121 13.82 -7.39 0.21
C GLU A 121 12.84 -7.96 1.24
N LEU A 122 12.49 -9.23 1.09
CA LEU A 122 11.50 -9.87 1.96
C LEU A 122 11.96 -9.86 3.44
N GLU A 123 13.23 -10.18 3.70
CA GLU A 123 13.80 -10.19 5.06
C GLU A 123 13.64 -8.84 5.77
N ASP A 124 14.03 -7.75 5.10
CA ASP A 124 13.86 -6.38 5.61
C ASP A 124 12.38 -6.06 5.86
N SER A 125 11.47 -6.57 5.03
CA SER A 125 10.03 -6.30 5.10
C SER A 125 9.34 -7.08 6.22
N LEU A 126 9.75 -8.33 6.47
CA LEU A 126 9.31 -9.13 7.62
C LEU A 126 9.81 -8.50 8.93
N ARG A 127 11.07 -8.06 8.95
CA ARG A 127 11.61 -7.29 10.09
C ARG A 127 10.84 -5.98 10.29
N LEU A 128 10.46 -5.29 9.21
CA LEU A 128 9.66 -4.07 9.28
C LEU A 128 8.27 -4.32 9.84
N ALA A 129 7.64 -5.46 9.50
CA ALA A 129 6.35 -5.85 10.07
C ALA A 129 6.44 -6.03 11.59
N GLN A 130 7.49 -6.71 12.08
CA GLN A 130 7.77 -6.85 13.51
C GLN A 130 7.99 -5.50 14.19
N ASP A 131 8.80 -4.64 13.59
CA ASP A 131 9.08 -3.31 14.14
C ASP A 131 7.83 -2.43 14.17
N LEU A 132 6.96 -2.52 13.16
CA LEU A 132 5.68 -1.80 13.12
C LEU A 132 4.76 -2.20 14.29
N ALA A 133 4.76 -3.47 14.70
CA ALA A 133 3.99 -3.92 15.86
C ALA A 133 4.51 -3.40 17.21
N THR A 134 5.63 -2.66 17.21
CA THR A 134 6.20 -2.02 18.43
C THR A 134 5.98 -0.52 18.49
N VAL A 135 5.35 0.08 17.46
CA VAL A 135 5.00 1.49 17.42
C VAL A 135 3.49 1.68 17.39
N ASP A 136 3.06 2.92 17.57
CA ASP A 136 1.64 3.27 17.66
C ASP A 136 0.98 3.29 16.26
N VAL A 137 0.70 2.11 15.72
CA VAL A 137 -0.09 1.87 14.50
C VAL A 137 -1.08 0.74 14.76
N ASP A 138 -2.21 0.77 14.06
CA ASP A 138 -3.34 -0.12 14.29
C ASP A 138 -3.35 -1.37 13.40
N GLY A 139 -2.41 -1.46 12.45
CA GLY A 139 -2.26 -2.64 11.62
C GLY A 139 -1.35 -2.45 10.42
N LEU A 140 -1.08 -3.58 9.75
CA LEU A 140 -0.27 -3.67 8.55
C LEU A 140 -1.13 -4.10 7.37
N HIS A 141 -0.95 -3.45 6.23
CA HIS A 141 -1.52 -3.86 4.95
C HIS A 141 -0.41 -4.24 3.97
N ILE A 142 -0.37 -5.49 3.51
CA ILE A 142 0.59 -5.95 2.49
C ILE A 142 -0.03 -5.96 1.09
N SER A 143 0.71 -5.40 0.13
CA SER A 143 0.35 -5.41 -1.30
C SER A 143 1.15 -6.48 -2.06
N CYS A 144 0.54 -7.64 -2.29
CA CYS A 144 1.21 -8.84 -2.82
C CYS A 144 1.21 -8.94 -4.34
N TRP A 145 0.53 -8.04 -5.06
CA TRP A 145 0.11 -8.19 -6.48
C TRP A 145 -0.83 -9.37 -6.73
N ASP A 146 -0.40 -10.57 -6.32
CA ASP A 146 -1.12 -11.84 -6.36
C ASP A 146 -0.82 -12.62 -5.06
N VAL A 147 -1.85 -12.89 -4.26
CA VAL A 147 -1.71 -13.62 -2.98
C VAL A 147 -1.48 -15.13 -3.17
N PHE A 148 -1.70 -15.67 -4.37
CA PHE A 148 -1.58 -17.10 -4.67
C PHE A 148 -0.21 -17.47 -5.24
N GLN A 149 0.65 -16.48 -5.52
CA GLN A 149 1.93 -16.70 -6.14
C GLN A 149 2.96 -17.17 -5.11
N SER A 150 3.76 -18.18 -5.46
CA SER A 150 4.93 -18.58 -4.69
C SER A 150 5.94 -17.43 -4.61
N VAL A 151 6.59 -17.31 -3.46
CA VAL A 151 7.56 -16.23 -3.20
C VAL A 151 8.96 -16.65 -3.65
N ASP A 152 9.36 -17.86 -3.26
CA ASP A 152 10.60 -18.54 -3.65
C ASP A 152 10.38 -20.07 -3.62
N ASP A 153 11.38 -20.82 -4.08
CA ASP A 153 11.30 -22.28 -4.20
C ASP A 153 11.63 -23.03 -2.89
N ASP A 154 12.14 -22.31 -1.86
CA ASP A 154 12.70 -22.91 -0.65
C ASP A 154 11.71 -22.95 0.53
N ASP A 155 10.64 -22.16 0.48
CA ASP A 155 9.63 -22.10 1.55
C ASP A 155 8.21 -22.06 0.96
N GLU A 156 7.43 -23.09 1.27
CA GLU A 156 6.08 -23.33 0.74
C GLU A 156 5.07 -22.25 1.18
N ARG A 157 5.36 -21.49 2.24
CA ARG A 157 4.47 -20.43 2.73
C ARG A 157 4.38 -19.30 1.71
N LEU A 158 3.15 -18.90 1.40
CA LEU A 158 2.93 -17.73 0.55
C LEU A 158 3.13 -16.43 1.33
N MET A 159 3.10 -15.31 0.61
CA MET A 159 3.41 -14.00 1.18
C MET A 159 2.55 -13.67 2.40
N THR A 160 1.25 -13.93 2.34
CA THR A 160 0.33 -13.68 3.46
C THR A 160 0.76 -14.46 4.70
N LYS A 161 0.99 -15.78 4.56
CA LYS A 161 1.39 -16.63 5.68
C LYS A 161 2.71 -16.23 6.30
N ARG A 162 3.70 -15.84 5.49
CA ARG A 162 5.01 -15.39 5.99
C ARG A 162 4.88 -14.12 6.85
N PHE A 163 4.00 -13.19 6.47
CA PHE A 163 3.75 -11.99 7.28
C PHE A 163 2.92 -12.29 8.53
N ALA A 164 1.89 -13.14 8.43
CA ALA A 164 1.12 -13.59 9.58
C ALA A 164 2.01 -14.26 10.63
N ASP A 165 2.94 -15.13 10.21
CA ASP A 165 3.91 -15.78 11.11
C ASP A 165 4.92 -14.82 11.75
N ALA A 166 5.21 -13.69 11.09
CA ALA A 166 6.19 -12.72 11.57
C ALA A 166 5.58 -11.73 12.57
N LEU A 167 4.27 -11.48 12.49
CA LEU A 167 3.55 -10.55 13.35
C LEU A 167 3.21 -11.19 14.71
N PRO A 168 3.13 -10.39 15.80
CA PRO A 168 2.63 -10.89 17.06
C PRO A 168 1.12 -11.18 16.99
N ASP A 169 0.67 -12.16 17.79
CA ASP A 169 -0.73 -12.54 17.88
C ASP A 169 -1.64 -11.32 18.14
N GLY A 170 -2.67 -11.16 17.31
CA GLY A 170 -3.67 -10.10 17.45
C GLY A 170 -3.28 -8.75 16.85
N PHE A 171 -2.10 -8.62 16.21
CA PHE A 171 -1.77 -7.43 15.43
C PHE A 171 -2.42 -7.49 14.04
N PRO A 172 -3.33 -6.57 13.67
CA PRO A 172 -4.13 -6.70 12.46
C PRO A 172 -3.32 -6.74 11.17
N LEU A 173 -3.55 -7.76 10.35
CA LEU A 173 -2.99 -7.93 9.01
C LEU A 173 -4.08 -7.86 7.93
N ILE A 174 -3.91 -6.93 6.99
CA ILE A 174 -4.66 -6.85 5.75
C ILE A 174 -3.80 -7.40 4.60
N SER A 175 -4.33 -8.33 3.82
CA SER A 175 -3.64 -8.82 2.61
C SER A 175 -4.47 -8.56 1.35
N THR A 176 -3.79 -8.09 0.29
CA THR A 176 -4.41 -7.76 -1.01
C THR A 176 -3.56 -8.27 -2.17
N GLY A 177 -4.22 -8.89 -3.15
CA GLY A 177 -3.60 -9.27 -4.43
C GLY A 177 -4.45 -10.32 -5.15
N ALA A 178 -4.90 -10.02 -6.37
CA ALA A 178 -5.68 -10.92 -7.24
C ALA A 178 -6.99 -11.55 -6.68
N VAL A 179 -7.36 -11.32 -5.41
CA VAL A 179 -8.61 -11.80 -4.79
C VAL A 179 -9.85 -11.39 -5.59
N TRP A 180 -10.74 -12.35 -5.83
CA TRP A 180 -11.94 -12.13 -6.63
C TRP A 180 -13.20 -12.83 -6.11
N SER A 181 -13.09 -14.09 -5.70
CA SER A 181 -14.22 -14.93 -5.27
C SER A 181 -14.31 -15.05 -3.75
N ALA A 182 -15.40 -15.64 -3.25
CA ALA A 182 -15.51 -16.01 -1.83
C ALA A 182 -14.45 -17.04 -1.42
N HIS A 183 -14.13 -18.00 -2.29
CA HIS A 183 -13.04 -18.94 -2.06
C HIS A 183 -11.68 -18.25 -1.97
N ASP A 184 -11.42 -17.26 -2.85
CA ASP A 184 -10.19 -16.47 -2.81
C ASP A 184 -10.05 -15.69 -1.50
N ALA A 185 -11.14 -15.10 -1.02
CA ALA A 185 -11.16 -14.37 0.25
C ALA A 185 -10.93 -15.32 1.44
N GLN A 186 -11.61 -16.47 1.46
CA GLN A 186 -11.41 -17.48 2.51
C GLN A 186 -9.97 -18.00 2.53
N PHE A 187 -9.37 -18.26 1.36
CA PHE A 187 -7.97 -18.66 1.27
C PHE A 187 -7.04 -17.64 1.94
N VAL A 188 -7.24 -16.34 1.71
CA VAL A 188 -6.41 -15.30 2.32
C VAL A 188 -6.58 -15.23 3.84
N LEU A 189 -7.79 -15.47 4.34
CA LEU A 189 -8.06 -15.59 5.78
C LEU A 189 -7.38 -16.84 6.38
N ASP A 190 -7.45 -17.98 5.68
CA ASP A 190 -6.83 -19.24 6.11
C ASP A 190 -5.29 -19.14 6.15
N GLU A 191 -4.71 -18.31 5.28
CA GLU A 191 -3.28 -17.96 5.29
C GLU A 191 -2.90 -17.05 6.48
N GLY A 192 -3.86 -16.55 7.25
CA GLY A 192 -3.63 -15.81 8.49
C GLY A 192 -3.80 -14.29 8.40
N ALA A 193 -4.42 -13.76 7.33
CA ALA A 193 -4.84 -12.36 7.34
C ALA A 193 -6.12 -12.19 8.18
N ASP A 194 -6.23 -11.08 8.90
CA ASP A 194 -7.47 -10.70 9.61
C ASP A 194 -8.49 -10.05 8.67
N LEU A 195 -7.99 -9.38 7.62
CA LEU A 195 -8.79 -8.63 6.66
C LEU A 195 -8.32 -8.88 5.23
N VAL A 196 -9.27 -8.91 4.31
CA VAL A 196 -9.01 -9.11 2.87
C VAL A 196 -9.28 -7.81 2.14
N GLY A 197 -8.24 -7.24 1.52
CA GLY A 197 -8.40 -6.07 0.67
C GLY A 197 -8.66 -6.46 -0.78
N VAL A 198 -9.55 -5.70 -1.43
CA VAL A 198 -9.92 -5.89 -2.83
C VAL A 198 -9.97 -4.55 -3.56
N ALA A 199 -9.72 -4.58 -4.88
CA ALA A 199 -9.78 -3.37 -5.71
C ALA A 199 -10.58 -3.62 -7.00
N ARG A 200 -10.02 -4.38 -7.95
CA ARG A 200 -10.62 -4.56 -9.29
C ARG A 200 -12.01 -5.20 -9.25
N VAL A 201 -12.23 -6.20 -8.38
CA VAL A 201 -13.53 -6.86 -8.26
C VAL A 201 -14.60 -5.91 -7.72
N ALA A 202 -14.25 -5.04 -6.76
CA ALA A 202 -15.17 -4.07 -6.18
C ALA A 202 -15.61 -2.98 -7.18
N ILE A 203 -14.80 -2.69 -8.21
CA ILE A 203 -15.20 -1.80 -9.31
C ILE A 203 -16.33 -2.42 -10.14
N GLY A 204 -16.24 -3.72 -10.41
CA GLY A 204 -17.23 -4.45 -11.23
C GLY A 204 -18.43 -4.94 -10.43
N HIS A 205 -18.36 -4.94 -9.10
CA HIS A 205 -19.37 -5.51 -8.19
C HIS A 205 -19.40 -4.69 -6.91
N PHE A 206 -20.24 -3.64 -6.86
CA PHE A 206 -20.24 -2.66 -5.76
C PHE A 206 -20.61 -3.28 -4.40
N ASP A 207 -21.39 -4.36 -4.41
CA ASP A 207 -21.87 -5.09 -3.22
C ASP A 207 -21.03 -6.33 -2.90
N TRP A 208 -19.83 -6.45 -3.47
CA TRP A 208 -18.96 -7.63 -3.32
C TRP A 208 -18.83 -8.08 -1.85
N ALA A 209 -18.60 -7.14 -0.93
CA ALA A 209 -18.45 -7.45 0.49
C ALA A 209 -19.71 -8.07 1.14
N ASN A 210 -20.91 -7.71 0.67
CA ASN A 210 -22.15 -8.35 1.15
C ASN A 210 -22.29 -9.76 0.56
N ARG A 211 -21.93 -9.92 -0.71
CA ARG A 211 -22.13 -11.16 -1.48
C ARG A 211 -21.11 -12.26 -1.14
N VAL A 212 -19.91 -11.88 -0.69
CA VAL A 212 -18.81 -12.81 -0.38
C VAL A 212 -19.13 -13.77 0.76
N SER A 213 -20.16 -13.49 1.56
CA SER A 213 -20.68 -14.42 2.58
C SER A 213 -21.30 -15.70 2.01
N ASP A 214 -21.70 -15.68 0.73
CA ASP A 214 -22.06 -16.89 0.00
C ASP A 214 -20.78 -17.58 -0.49
N SER A 215 -20.47 -18.75 0.06
CA SER A 215 -19.26 -19.50 -0.27
C SER A 215 -19.15 -19.89 -1.75
N ALA A 216 -20.27 -19.89 -2.50
CA ALA A 216 -20.27 -20.15 -3.93
C ALA A 216 -20.10 -18.88 -4.78
N TYR A 217 -20.00 -17.70 -4.17
CA TYR A 217 -19.92 -16.43 -4.88
C TYR A 217 -18.63 -16.31 -5.68
N ASN A 218 -18.77 -16.32 -7.01
CA ASN A 218 -17.69 -16.15 -7.97
C ASN A 218 -18.17 -15.21 -9.10
N PRO A 219 -18.08 -13.89 -8.91
CA PRO A 219 -18.69 -12.94 -9.81
C PRO A 219 -17.91 -12.81 -11.14
N GLN A 220 -18.58 -12.33 -12.19
CA GLN A 220 -18.00 -12.11 -13.51
C GLN A 220 -16.68 -11.33 -13.43
N ARG A 221 -15.65 -11.78 -14.15
CA ARG A 221 -14.39 -11.04 -14.39
C ARG A 221 -14.51 -10.09 -15.58
N GLN A 222 -13.64 -9.08 -15.64
CA GLN A 222 -13.53 -8.21 -16.81
C GLN A 222 -13.26 -9.01 -18.11
N PRO A 223 -13.69 -8.52 -19.29
CA PRO A 223 -14.25 -7.19 -19.53
C PRO A 223 -15.70 -7.00 -19.09
N PHE A 224 -16.04 -5.78 -18.68
CA PHE A 224 -17.41 -5.36 -18.33
C PHE A 224 -17.99 -4.46 -19.42
N SER A 225 -19.30 -4.52 -19.66
CA SER A 225 -19.96 -3.52 -20.51
C SER A 225 -20.04 -2.18 -19.77
N ALA A 226 -20.03 -1.07 -20.51
CA ALA A 226 -20.27 0.25 -19.94
C ALA A 226 -21.63 0.33 -19.21
N GLN A 227 -22.65 -0.37 -19.74
CA GLN A 227 -23.96 -0.47 -19.09
C GLN A 227 -23.89 -1.17 -17.74
N HIS A 228 -23.14 -2.29 -17.64
CA HIS A 228 -22.92 -2.98 -16.35
C HIS A 228 -22.24 -2.05 -15.36
N LEU A 229 -21.12 -1.42 -15.73
CA LEU A 229 -20.40 -0.53 -14.82
C LEU A 229 -21.25 0.66 -14.33
N ALA A 230 -22.14 1.19 -15.19
CA ALA A 230 -23.08 2.22 -14.78
C ALA A 230 -24.07 1.71 -13.70
N THR A 231 -24.52 0.46 -13.77
CA THR A 231 -25.36 -0.14 -12.72
C THR A 231 -24.59 -0.41 -11.43
N GLN A 232 -23.26 -0.48 -11.50
CA GLN A 232 -22.38 -0.56 -10.32
C GLN A 232 -22.04 0.81 -9.72
N GLY A 233 -22.64 1.89 -10.24
CA GLY A 233 -22.46 3.24 -9.72
C GLY A 233 -21.29 4.03 -10.32
N LEU A 234 -20.63 3.52 -11.36
CA LEU A 234 -19.57 4.28 -12.03
C LEU A 234 -20.16 5.41 -12.88
N SER A 235 -19.56 6.60 -12.76
CA SER A 235 -19.91 7.73 -13.63
C SER A 235 -19.40 7.52 -15.07
N PRO A 236 -20.01 8.17 -16.09
CA PRO A 236 -19.52 8.08 -17.46
C PRO A 236 -18.04 8.45 -17.61
N VAL A 237 -17.59 9.49 -16.89
CA VAL A 237 -16.18 9.93 -16.89
C VAL A 237 -15.25 8.84 -16.36
N PHE A 238 -15.67 8.15 -15.30
CA PHE A 238 -14.85 7.09 -14.74
C PHE A 238 -14.87 5.83 -15.62
N ILE A 239 -16.00 5.50 -16.26
CA ILE A 239 -16.07 4.41 -17.26
C ILE A 239 -15.10 4.69 -18.42
N ASP A 240 -15.06 5.92 -18.94
CA ASP A 240 -14.12 6.31 -19.99
C ASP A 240 -12.66 6.25 -19.53
N TYR A 241 -12.38 6.59 -18.27
CA TYR A 241 -11.07 6.37 -17.67
C TYR A 241 -10.73 4.87 -17.64
N MET A 242 -11.66 4.01 -17.25
CA MET A 242 -11.46 2.56 -17.19
C MET A 242 -11.21 1.94 -18.58
N ARG A 243 -11.70 2.53 -19.68
CA ARG A 243 -11.36 2.09 -21.05
C ARG A 243 -9.87 2.15 -21.37
N ARG A 244 -9.08 2.95 -20.62
CA ARG A 244 -7.61 2.99 -20.76
C ARG A 244 -6.94 1.71 -20.27
N TRP A 245 -7.63 0.92 -19.46
CA TRP A 245 -7.13 -0.37 -18.97
C TRP A 245 -7.47 -1.46 -19.98
N LYS A 246 -6.43 -2.10 -20.51
CA LYS A 246 -6.57 -3.16 -21.50
C LYS A 246 -7.54 -4.23 -21.01
N ASN A 247 -8.54 -4.55 -21.84
CA ASN A 247 -9.56 -5.56 -21.59
C ASN A 247 -10.43 -5.33 -20.33
N PHE A 248 -10.53 -4.08 -19.84
CA PHE A 248 -11.39 -3.79 -18.69
C PHE A 248 -12.84 -3.49 -19.09
N VAL A 249 -13.04 -2.69 -20.14
CA VAL A 249 -14.37 -2.30 -20.64
C VAL A 249 -14.53 -2.75 -22.09
N VAL A 250 -15.66 -3.38 -22.41
CA VAL A 250 -16.11 -3.69 -23.78
C VAL A 250 -17.21 -2.73 -24.20
#